data_AF-B9TCI1-F1
#
_entry.id   AF-B9TCI1-F1
#
_cell.length_a   1.000
_cell.length_b   1.000
_cell.length_c   1.000
_cell.angle_alpha   90.00
_cell.angle_beta   90.00
_cell.angle_gamma   90.00
#
_symmetry.space_group_name_H-M   'P 1'
#
loop_
_entity.id
_entity.type
_entity.pdbx_description
1 polymer ?
#
loop_
_entity_poly.entity_id
_entity_poly.type
_entity_poly.pdbx_seq_one_letter_code
_entity_poly.pdbx_strand_id
1 'polypeptide(L)'
;MQQAQFKKIGAVMILSLACAFSAQAQDKKPNVVVIGTGGTIAGAGASSVNTAAYQSAVVPVDKIIAAVPEISKIANVRGEQIFQIGSESFNDERLIKLGKRVSELLKQNDVDGIVITHGTDTIEETAYFLNLVLKSDKPVVV
;
A
#
# COMPACT_ATOMS: atom_id res chain seq x y z
N MET A 1 42.58 51.24 -11.76
CA MET A 1 42.19 49.91 -12.28
C MET A 1 41.83 48.90 -11.17
N GLN A 2 41.26 49.32 -10.02
CA GLN A 2 41.09 48.46 -8.84
C GLN A 2 39.66 48.45 -8.26
N GLN A 3 38.62 48.57 -9.11
CA GLN A 3 37.22 48.47 -8.67
C GLN A 3 36.41 47.33 -9.33
N ALA A 4 37.00 46.60 -10.28
CA ALA A 4 36.31 45.51 -10.99
C ALA A 4 36.34 44.14 -10.26
N GLN A 5 37.16 44.00 -9.20
CA GLN A 5 37.36 42.73 -8.48
C GLN A 5 36.32 42.48 -7.38
N PHE A 6 35.77 43.52 -6.75
CA PHE A 6 34.80 43.36 -5.65
C PHE A 6 33.40 42.92 -6.09
N LYS A 7 33.00 43.25 -7.32
CA LYS A 7 31.66 42.89 -7.85
C LYS A 7 31.53 41.41 -8.21
N LYS A 8 32.65 40.72 -8.46
CA LYS A 8 32.67 39.29 -8.81
C LYS A 8 32.59 38.37 -7.59
N ILE A 9 33.01 38.84 -6.41
CA ILE A 9 33.02 38.04 -5.17
C ILE A 9 31.60 37.90 -4.59
N GLY A 10 30.79 38.97 -4.64
CA GLY A 10 29.40 38.94 -4.15
C GLY A 10 28.47 38.04 -4.98
N ALA A 11 28.68 37.95 -6.29
CA ALA A 11 27.87 37.11 -7.17
C ALA A 11 28.13 35.60 -6.98
N VAL A 12 29.37 35.22 -6.64
CA VAL A 12 29.73 33.82 -6.39
C VAL A 12 29.19 33.32 -5.04
N MET A 13 29.12 34.20 -4.03
CA MET A 13 28.61 33.83 -2.70
C MET A 13 27.08 33.73 -2.62
N ILE A 14 26.34 34.42 -3.50
CA ILE A 14 24.87 34.32 -3.60
C ILE A 14 24.47 33.10 -4.45
N LEU A 15 25.28 32.74 -5.45
CA LEU A 15 25.02 31.57 -6.30
C LEU A 15 25.29 30.24 -5.58
N SER A 16 26.22 30.21 -4.62
CA SER A 16 26.50 29.01 -3.81
C SER A 16 25.42 28.73 -2.75
N LEU A 17 24.66 29.74 -2.30
CA LEU A 17 23.56 29.55 -1.36
C LEU A 17 22.28 28.98 -2.02
N ALA A 18 22.10 29.21 -3.33
CA ALA A 18 20.95 28.71 -4.08
C ALA A 18 21.04 27.20 -4.37
N CYS A 19 22.25 26.63 -4.42
CA CYS A 19 22.44 25.19 -4.64
C CYS A 19 22.28 24.33 -3.37
N ALA A 20 22.27 24.94 -2.17
CA ALA A 20 22.17 24.21 -0.91
C ALA A 20 20.73 23.78 -0.55
N PHE A 21 19.72 24.36 -1.19
CA PHE A 21 18.30 23.99 -0.95
C PHE A 21 17.78 22.83 -1.80
N SER A 22 18.55 22.39 -2.80
CA SER A 22 18.12 21.32 -3.71
C SER A 22 18.49 19.91 -3.24
N ALA A 23 19.11 19.78 -2.06
CA ALA A 23 19.77 18.55 -1.63
C ALA A 23 19.05 17.82 -0.47
N GLN A 24 17.71 17.77 -0.48
CA GLN A 24 16.97 16.91 0.45
C GLN A 24 15.51 16.64 0.01
N ALA A 25 15.30 16.24 -1.23
CA ALA A 25 14.13 15.41 -1.55
C ALA A 25 14.44 14.00 -1.06
N GLN A 26 14.24 13.75 0.24
CA GLN A 26 14.21 12.39 0.75
C GLN A 26 13.02 11.72 0.05
N ASP A 27 13.28 10.73 -0.80
CA ASP A 27 12.22 9.99 -1.52
C ASP A 27 11.16 9.56 -0.51
N LYS A 28 10.01 10.23 -0.54
CA LYS A 28 8.93 9.99 0.41
C LYS A 28 8.41 8.60 0.11
N LYS A 29 8.47 7.70 1.11
CA LYS A 29 7.89 6.37 1.00
C LYS A 29 6.40 6.49 0.66
N PRO A 30 5.89 5.68 -0.29
CA PRO A 30 4.47 5.65 -0.58
C PRO A 30 3.68 5.15 0.62
N ASN A 31 2.48 5.69 0.80
CA ASN A 31 1.52 5.26 1.81
C ASN A 31 0.61 4.18 1.22
N VAL A 32 0.74 2.95 1.71
CA VAL A 32 -0.01 1.78 1.21
C VAL A 32 -0.98 1.28 2.27
N VAL A 33 -2.23 1.07 1.88
CA VAL A 33 -3.24 0.44 2.75
C VAL A 33 -3.35 -1.03 2.38
N VAL A 34 -3.15 -1.91 3.36
CA VAL A 34 -3.37 -3.35 3.21
C VAL A 34 -4.74 -3.69 3.77
N ILE A 35 -5.64 -4.14 2.90
CA ILE A 35 -7.00 -4.53 3.24
C ILE A 35 -7.03 -6.03 3.53
N GLY A 36 -7.48 -6.40 4.73
CA GLY A 36 -7.74 -7.79 5.11
C GLY A 36 -9.13 -8.25 4.70
N THR A 37 -9.22 -9.28 3.85
CA THR A 37 -10.49 -9.97 3.56
C THR A 37 -10.53 -11.44 4.00
N GLY A 38 -9.38 -12.02 4.34
CA GLY A 38 -9.24 -13.40 4.80
C GLY A 38 -8.41 -14.24 3.84
N GLY A 39 -8.89 -15.43 3.51
CA GLY A 39 -8.18 -16.38 2.66
C GLY A 39 -7.06 -17.15 3.35
N THR A 40 -6.37 -17.98 2.57
CA THR A 40 -5.28 -18.86 3.03
C THR A 40 -4.06 -18.08 3.51
N ILE A 41 -3.78 -16.90 2.94
CA ILE A 41 -2.73 -15.99 3.43
C ILE A 41 -2.99 -15.54 4.87
N ALA A 42 -4.27 -15.46 5.25
CA ALA A 42 -4.75 -15.22 6.60
C ALA A 42 -5.08 -16.53 7.34
N GLY A 43 -4.61 -17.68 6.86
CA GLY A 43 -4.90 -18.99 7.43
C GLY A 43 -3.89 -19.43 8.48
N ALA A 44 -4.23 -20.48 9.23
CA ALA A 44 -3.31 -21.14 10.14
C ALA A 44 -3.49 -22.67 10.10
N GLY A 45 -2.38 -23.40 9.97
CA GLY A 45 -2.32 -24.85 10.15
C GLY A 45 -2.00 -25.22 11.61
N ALA A 46 -2.32 -26.44 12.01
CA ALA A 46 -2.00 -26.95 13.34
C ALA A 46 -0.47 -27.11 13.58
N SER A 47 0.30 -27.28 12.50
CA SER A 47 1.76 -27.33 12.51
C SER A 47 2.33 -26.79 11.20
N SER A 48 3.64 -26.56 11.15
CA SER A 48 4.34 -26.03 9.96
C SER A 48 4.32 -26.96 8.75
N VAL A 49 4.04 -28.26 8.93
CA VAL A 49 3.97 -29.23 7.83
C VAL A 49 2.56 -29.39 7.26
N ASN A 50 1.55 -28.76 7.87
CA ASN A 50 0.17 -28.79 7.38
C ASN A 50 -0.02 -27.76 6.25
N THR A 51 0.32 -28.15 5.02
CA THR A 51 0.23 -27.28 3.84
C THR A 51 -1.16 -27.26 3.19
N ALA A 52 -1.92 -28.35 3.29
CA ALA A 52 -3.26 -28.48 2.71
C ALA A 52 -4.39 -28.35 3.75
N ALA A 53 -4.15 -28.81 4.98
CA ALA A 53 -5.13 -28.77 6.07
C ALA A 53 -4.87 -27.55 6.97
N TYR A 54 -5.56 -26.45 6.68
CA TYR A 54 -5.49 -25.21 7.45
C TYR A 54 -6.89 -24.65 7.67
N GLN A 55 -7.02 -23.80 8.69
CA GLN A 55 -8.20 -22.97 8.85
C GLN A 55 -7.96 -21.64 8.12
N SER A 56 -8.79 -21.33 7.13
CA SER A 56 -8.71 -20.07 6.37
C SER A 56 -9.22 -18.89 7.20
N ALA A 57 -8.71 -17.68 6.93
CA ALA A 57 -9.20 -16.43 7.51
C ALA A 57 -9.28 -16.41 9.05
N VAL A 58 -8.20 -16.76 9.73
CA VAL A 58 -8.09 -16.70 11.21
C VAL A 58 -7.04 -15.69 11.70
N VAL A 59 -6.11 -15.31 10.85
CA VAL A 59 -5.06 -14.33 11.14
C VAL A 59 -5.52 -12.94 10.70
N PRO A 60 -5.56 -11.93 11.58
CA PRO A 60 -5.93 -10.57 11.19
C PRO A 60 -4.80 -9.87 10.43
N VAL A 61 -5.15 -8.87 9.62
CA VAL A 61 -4.24 -8.16 8.70
C VAL A 61 -3.02 -7.56 9.39
N ASP A 62 -3.17 -7.03 10.61
CA ASP A 62 -2.05 -6.45 11.37
C ASP A 62 -0.99 -7.50 11.71
N LYS A 63 -1.39 -8.76 11.93
CA LYS A 63 -0.45 -9.86 12.14
C LYS A 63 0.24 -10.28 10.84
N ILE A 64 -0.45 -10.20 9.70
CA ILE A 64 0.15 -10.45 8.39
C ILE A 64 1.22 -9.39 8.09
N ILE A 65 0.91 -8.11 8.34
CA ILE A 65 1.85 -6.99 8.22
C ILE A 65 3.07 -7.18 9.13
N ALA A 66 2.84 -7.52 10.41
CA ALA A 66 3.90 -7.70 11.38
C ALA A 66 4.82 -8.90 11.05
N ALA A 67 4.34 -9.89 10.30
CA ALA A 67 5.13 -11.04 9.87
C ALA A 67 6.15 -10.69 8.78
N VAL A 68 6.04 -9.53 8.12
CA VAL A 68 6.94 -9.10 7.03
C VAL A 68 7.50 -7.69 7.33
N PRO A 69 8.37 -7.54 8.35
CA PRO A 69 8.87 -6.22 8.78
C PRO A 69 9.63 -5.47 7.68
N GLU A 70 10.15 -6.16 6.67
CA GLU A 70 10.88 -5.61 5.53
C GLU A 70 10.03 -4.64 4.71
N ILE A 71 8.69 -4.77 4.70
CA ILE A 71 7.83 -3.85 3.92
C ILE A 71 7.94 -2.40 4.42
N SER A 72 8.29 -2.19 5.69
CA SER A 72 8.53 -0.86 6.26
C SER A 72 9.71 -0.13 5.60
N LYS A 73 10.62 -0.84 4.92
CA LYS A 73 11.74 -0.25 4.20
C LYS A 73 11.29 0.41 2.89
N ILE A 74 10.21 -0.06 2.28
CA ILE A 74 9.74 0.35 0.95
C ILE A 74 8.47 1.22 0.98
N ALA A 75 7.63 1.11 2.01
CA ALA A 75 6.36 1.86 2.09
C ALA A 75 5.98 2.16 3.56
N ASN A 76 5.17 3.20 3.76
CA ASN A 76 4.43 3.39 5.01
C ASN A 76 3.15 2.57 4.93
N VAL A 77 3.09 1.46 5.65
CA VAL A 77 1.99 0.49 5.54
C VAL A 77 1.05 0.61 6.73
N ARG A 78 -0.26 0.64 6.48
CA ARG A 78 -1.29 0.47 7.50
C ARG A 78 -2.29 -0.60 7.11
N GLY A 79 -2.74 -1.39 8.08
CA GLY A 79 -3.77 -2.41 7.90
C GLY A 79 -5.18 -1.86 8.04
N GLU A 80 -6.12 -2.45 7.32
CA GLU A 80 -7.56 -2.27 7.54
C GLU A 80 -8.29 -3.60 7.35
N GLN A 81 -8.90 -4.13 8.41
CA GLN A 81 -9.67 -5.37 8.32
C GLN A 81 -11.10 -5.08 7.86
N ILE A 82 -11.51 -5.62 6.72
CA ILE A 82 -12.89 -5.46 6.20
C ILE A 82 -13.70 -6.74 6.38
N PHE A 83 -13.09 -7.90 6.10
CA PHE A 83 -13.71 -9.21 6.24
C PHE A 83 -12.74 -10.21 6.83
N GLN A 84 -13.25 -11.33 7.32
CA GLN A 84 -12.45 -12.42 7.84
C GLN A 84 -13.14 -13.74 7.45
N ILE A 85 -13.11 -14.05 6.16
CA ILE A 85 -13.85 -15.17 5.56
C ILE A 85 -13.00 -15.93 4.52
N GLY A 86 -13.42 -17.16 4.20
CA GLY A 86 -12.99 -17.85 2.99
C GLY A 86 -13.53 -17.16 1.74
N SER A 87 -12.74 -17.17 0.66
CA SER A 87 -13.10 -16.53 -0.62
C SER A 87 -14.35 -17.14 -1.26
N GLU A 88 -14.60 -18.42 -1.03
CA GLU A 88 -15.79 -19.14 -1.46
C GLU A 88 -17.10 -18.59 -0.84
N SER A 89 -16.99 -17.78 0.22
CA SER A 89 -18.12 -17.11 0.87
C SER A 89 -18.31 -15.65 0.41
N PHE A 90 -17.55 -15.16 -0.56
CA PHE A 90 -17.83 -13.87 -1.17
C PHE A 90 -19.16 -13.91 -1.93
N ASN A 91 -19.89 -12.80 -1.88
CA ASN A 91 -21.13 -12.58 -2.61
C ASN A 91 -21.17 -11.12 -3.09
N ASP A 92 -22.16 -10.77 -3.90
CA ASP A 92 -22.29 -9.43 -4.49
C ASP A 92 -22.31 -8.32 -3.44
N GLU A 93 -22.95 -8.54 -2.29
CA GLU A 93 -22.98 -7.54 -1.21
C GLU A 93 -21.57 -7.26 -0.67
N ARG A 94 -20.76 -8.30 -0.47
CA ARG A 94 -19.38 -8.17 -0.01
C ARG A 94 -18.49 -7.55 -1.09
N LEU A 95 -18.67 -7.90 -2.36
CA LEU A 95 -17.98 -7.27 -3.48
C LEU A 95 -18.27 -5.77 -3.54
N ILE A 96 -19.55 -5.38 -3.48
CA ILE A 96 -19.97 -3.98 -3.48
C ILE A 96 -19.42 -3.23 -2.27
N LYS A 97 -19.46 -3.85 -1.07
CA LYS A 97 -18.89 -3.26 0.14
C LYS A 97 -17.38 -3.05 0.03
N LEU A 98 -16.64 -4.02 -0.48
CA LEU A 98 -15.20 -3.91 -0.74
C LEU A 98 -14.92 -2.78 -1.75
N GLY A 99 -15.59 -2.80 -2.90
CA GLY A 99 -15.40 -1.81 -3.96
C GLY A 99 -15.69 -0.37 -3.50
N LYS A 100 -16.76 -0.17 -2.71
CA LYS A 100 -17.06 1.14 -2.10
C LYS A 100 -15.93 1.59 -1.19
N ARG A 101 -15.45 0.70 -0.31
CA ARG A 101 -14.40 1.05 0.65
C ARG A 101 -13.06 1.36 -0.02
N VAL A 102 -12.68 0.54 -1.01
CA VAL A 102 -11.50 0.79 -1.85
C VAL A 102 -11.62 2.14 -2.57
N SER A 103 -12.79 2.45 -3.14
CA SER A 103 -13.03 3.74 -3.80
C SER A 103 -12.89 4.94 -2.84
N GLU A 104 -13.34 4.81 -1.59
CA GLU A 104 -13.16 5.85 -0.56
C GLU A 104 -11.68 6.09 -0.25
N LEU A 105 -10.91 5.01 -0.05
CA LEU A 105 -9.49 5.08 0.26
C LEU A 105 -8.69 5.71 -0.90
N LEU A 106 -8.98 5.35 -2.15
CA LEU A 106 -8.29 5.88 -3.32
C LEU A 106 -8.48 7.40 -3.49
N LYS A 107 -9.56 7.98 -2.95
CA LYS A 107 -9.80 9.44 -2.96
C LYS A 107 -8.96 10.20 -1.93
N GLN A 108 -8.34 9.51 -0.98
CA GLN A 108 -7.56 10.16 0.07
C GLN A 108 -6.18 10.55 -0.46
N ASN A 109 -5.73 11.77 -0.17
CA ASN A 109 -4.44 12.29 -0.62
C ASN A 109 -3.23 11.63 0.08
N ASP A 110 -3.47 10.97 1.21
CA ASP A 110 -2.48 10.24 1.99
C ASP A 110 -2.47 8.73 1.68
N VAL A 111 -3.16 8.28 0.62
CA VAL A 111 -3.13 6.89 0.13
C VAL A 111 -2.57 6.88 -1.28
N ASP A 112 -1.42 6.24 -1.46
CA ASP A 112 -0.74 6.14 -2.76
C ASP A 112 -1.07 4.82 -3.48
N GLY A 113 -1.50 3.79 -2.74
CA GLY A 113 -1.91 2.49 -3.30
C GLY A 113 -2.60 1.59 -2.29
N ILE A 114 -3.22 0.52 -2.78
CA ILE A 114 -3.95 -0.46 -1.98
C ILE A 114 -3.50 -1.88 -2.33
N VAL A 115 -3.30 -2.71 -1.32
CA VAL A 115 -3.10 -4.16 -1.45
C VAL A 115 -4.26 -4.86 -0.73
N ILE A 116 -4.82 -5.92 -1.30
CA ILE A 116 -5.96 -6.65 -0.73
C ILE A 116 -5.53 -8.09 -0.51
N THR A 117 -5.41 -8.52 0.75
CA THR A 117 -5.15 -9.95 1.03
C THR A 117 -6.45 -10.73 0.85
N HIS A 118 -6.48 -11.65 -0.10
CA HIS A 118 -7.67 -12.39 -0.49
C HIS A 118 -7.46 -13.91 -0.49
N GLY A 119 -8.55 -14.68 -0.42
CA GLY A 119 -8.53 -16.13 -0.67
C GLY A 119 -8.48 -16.44 -2.17
N THR A 120 -7.84 -17.56 -2.53
CA THR A 120 -7.52 -17.90 -3.92
C THR A 120 -8.74 -18.31 -4.73
N ASP A 121 -9.75 -18.92 -4.11
CA ASP A 121 -10.84 -19.58 -4.84
C ASP A 121 -11.67 -18.62 -5.70
N THR A 122 -11.78 -17.35 -5.30
CA THR A 122 -12.54 -16.31 -6.02
C THR A 122 -11.75 -15.01 -6.17
N ILE A 123 -10.42 -15.08 -6.10
CA ILE A 123 -9.55 -13.90 -6.23
C ILE A 123 -9.71 -13.24 -7.61
N GLU A 124 -9.84 -14.05 -8.65
CA GLU A 124 -10.01 -13.61 -10.04
C GLU A 124 -11.31 -12.82 -10.26
N GLU A 125 -12.40 -13.25 -9.63
CA GLU A 125 -13.70 -12.56 -9.69
C GLU A 125 -13.61 -11.18 -9.01
N THR A 126 -13.02 -11.14 -7.82
CA THR A 126 -12.86 -9.89 -7.05
C THR A 126 -11.93 -8.93 -7.78
N ALA A 127 -10.79 -9.40 -8.29
CA ALA A 127 -9.85 -8.59 -9.06
C ALA A 127 -10.51 -8.02 -10.32
N TYR A 128 -11.27 -8.84 -11.06
CA TYR A 128 -11.96 -8.39 -12.26
C TYR A 128 -13.09 -7.40 -11.95
N PHE A 129 -13.88 -7.65 -10.91
CA PHE A 129 -14.90 -6.71 -10.43
C PHE A 129 -14.30 -5.33 -10.12
N LEU A 130 -13.23 -5.29 -9.30
CA LEU A 130 -12.56 -4.05 -8.92
C LEU A 130 -11.97 -3.31 -10.13
N ASN A 131 -11.38 -4.05 -11.08
CA ASN A 131 -10.87 -3.48 -12.33
C ASN A 131 -11.95 -2.77 -13.15
N LEU A 132 -13.19 -3.27 -13.14
CA LEU A 132 -14.30 -2.65 -13.87
C LEU A 132 -14.85 -1.41 -13.15
N VAL A 133 -14.99 -1.47 -11.83
CA VAL A 133 -15.73 -0.44 -11.06
C VAL A 133 -14.88 0.69 -10.52
N LEU A 134 -13.59 0.47 -10.27
CA LEU A 134 -12.71 1.50 -9.71
C LEU A 134 -12.31 2.51 -10.78
N LYS A 135 -12.40 3.80 -10.44
CA LYS A 135 -12.04 4.93 -11.30
C LYS A 135 -10.90 5.71 -10.64
N SER A 136 -9.71 5.12 -10.67
CA SER A 136 -8.48 5.70 -10.13
C SER A 136 -7.28 5.16 -10.88
N ASP A 137 -6.27 5.99 -11.06
CA ASP A 137 -4.96 5.59 -11.60
C ASP A 137 -4.01 5.06 -10.52
N LYS A 138 -4.40 5.17 -9.24
CA LYS A 138 -3.63 4.62 -8.12
C LYS A 138 -3.71 3.08 -8.16
N PRO A 139 -2.59 2.37 -7.89
CA PRO A 139 -2.55 0.93 -7.97
C PRO A 139 -3.43 0.25 -6.91
N VAL A 140 -4.17 -0.75 -7.36
CA VAL A 140 -4.88 -1.71 -6.51
C VAL A 140 -4.41 -3.11 -6.89
N VAL A 141 -3.83 -3.82 -5.92
CA VAL A 141 -3.28 -5.18 -6.09
C VAL A 141 -4.08 -6.13 -5.20
N VAL A 142 -4.46 -7.29 -5.74
CA VAL A 142 -5.11 -8.39 -5.01
C VAL A 142 -4.17 -9.57 -4.98
#